data_AF-A0A845QZN9-F1
#
_entry.id   AF-A0A845QZN9-F1
#
_cell.length_a   1.000
_cell.length_b   1.000
_cell.length_c   1.000
_cell.angle_alpha   90.00
_cell.angle_beta   90.00
_cell.angle_gamma   90.00
#
_symmetry.space_group_name_H-M   'P 1'
#
loop_
_entity.id
_entity.type
_entity.pdbx_description
1 polymer ?
#
loop_
_entity_poly.entity_id
_entity_poly.type
_entity_poly.pdbx_seq_one_letter_code
_entity_poly.pdbx_strand_id
1 'polypeptide(L)'
;MFKSIFLVILGFAGGVGVGTAIASFLTLLDLIPRLAQISDSNGQLYIYQRAIVISVILTTLIEFFQISLYVNMLFLIPIGIFTGAFIGLIASALAEVLNVIPVLENKLKLKELLQIPVLCISLGKVIGSLIDWLILNNIR
;
A
#
# COMPACT_ATOMS: atom_id res chain seq x y z
N MET A 1 34.89 -5.81 1.73
CA MET A 1 34.39 -4.58 2.37
C MET A 1 33.49 -3.74 1.47
N PHE A 2 33.94 -3.25 0.31
CA PHE A 2 33.14 -2.36 -0.55
C PHE A 2 31.79 -2.96 -0.98
N LYS A 3 31.77 -4.24 -1.37
CA LYS A 3 30.53 -4.96 -1.72
C LYS A 3 29.53 -5.03 -0.55
N SER A 4 29.99 -5.28 0.67
CA SER A 4 29.14 -5.39 1.86
C SER A 4 28.51 -4.04 2.22
N ILE A 5 29.29 -2.95 2.15
CA ILE A 5 28.79 -1.59 2.40
C ILE A 5 27.75 -1.20 1.34
N PHE A 6 28.00 -1.53 0.08
CA PHE A 6 27.07 -1.28 -1.00
C PHE A 6 25.75 -2.04 -0.84
N LEU A 7 25.81 -3.31 -0.42
CA LEU A 7 24.62 -4.12 -0.12
C LEU A 7 23.82 -3.57 1.06
N VAL A 8 24.47 -3.08 2.11
CA VAL A 8 23.79 -2.44 3.25
C VAL A 8 23.07 -1.16 2.80
N ILE A 9 23.71 -0.34 1.98
CA ILE A 9 23.10 0.89 1.44
C ILE A 9 21.90 0.56 0.55
N LEU A 10 22.02 -0.44 -0.33
CA LEU A 10 20.91 -0.88 -1.18
C LEU A 10 19.75 -1.45 -0.37
N GLY A 11 20.03 -2.29 0.62
CA GLY A 11 19.02 -2.85 1.52
C GLY A 11 18.30 -1.76 2.31
N PHE A 12 19.05 -0.78 2.82
CA PHE A 12 18.49 0.37 3.54
C PHE A 12 17.62 1.25 2.63
N ALA A 13 18.10 1.57 1.42
CA ALA A 13 17.36 2.35 0.44
C ALA A 13 16.05 1.65 0.03
N GLY A 14 16.11 0.33 -0.21
CA GLY A 14 14.93 -0.49 -0.49
C GLY A 14 13.93 -0.47 0.68
N GLY A 15 14.41 -0.66 1.90
CA GLY A 15 13.57 -0.62 3.10
C GLY A 15 12.87 0.73 3.31
N VAL A 16 13.60 1.84 3.14
CA VAL A 16 13.02 3.19 3.21
C VAL A 16 11.99 3.41 2.10
N GLY A 17 12.28 2.94 0.87
CA GLY A 17 11.35 3.06 -0.25
C GLY A 17 10.02 2.33 0.00
N VAL A 18 10.08 1.07 0.47
CA VAL A 18 8.87 0.28 0.76
C VAL A 18 8.11 0.85 1.97
N GLY A 19 8.82 1.23 3.04
CA GLY A 19 8.21 1.80 4.23
C GLY A 19 7.47 3.11 3.96
N THR A 20 8.07 4.00 3.16
CA THR A 20 7.42 5.26 2.76
C THR A 20 6.23 5.04 1.82
N ALA A 21 6.29 4.05 0.92
CA ALA A 21 5.15 3.67 0.07
C ALA A 21 3.94 3.21 0.91
N ILE A 22 4.15 2.34 1.91
CA ILE A 22 3.08 1.89 2.80
C ILE A 22 2.51 3.06 3.62
N ALA A 23 3.39 3.87 4.23
CA ALA A 23 2.97 5.00 5.04
C ALA A 23 2.15 6.02 4.23
N SER A 24 2.66 6.41 3.05
CA SER A 24 1.98 7.35 2.16
C SER A 24 0.63 6.81 1.66
N PHE A 25 0.57 5.54 1.27
CA PHE A 25 -0.68 4.90 0.85
C PHE A 25 -1.75 4.93 1.94
N LEU A 26 -1.40 4.54 3.17
CA LEU A 26 -2.34 4.54 4.30
C LEU A 26 -2.82 5.95 4.67
N THR A 27 -1.96 6.96 4.54
CA THR A 27 -2.34 8.36 4.79
C THR A 27 -3.16 8.97 3.66
N LEU A 28 -2.86 8.68 2.38
CA LEU A 28 -3.58 9.23 1.24
C LEU A 28 -5.02 8.73 1.16
N LEU A 29 -5.26 7.49 1.60
CA LEU A 29 -6.60 6.92 1.70
C LEU A 29 -7.35 7.30 2.98
N ASP A 30 -6.74 8.11 3.86
CA ASP A 30 -7.31 8.45 5.16
C ASP A 30 -7.75 7.21 5.97
N LEU A 31 -7.01 6.11 5.84
CA LEU A 31 -7.39 4.82 6.44
C LEU A 31 -7.30 4.88 7.98
N ILE A 32 -6.26 5.52 8.51
CA ILE A 32 -6.04 5.69 9.96
C ILE A 32 -7.17 6.51 10.61
N PRO A 33 -7.52 7.72 10.13
CA PRO A 33 -8.63 8.47 10.71
C PRO A 33 -9.97 7.75 10.54
N ARG A 34 -10.20 7.01 9.45
CA ARG A 34 -11.44 6.23 9.27
C ARG A 34 -11.59 5.11 10.29
N LEU A 35 -10.49 4.42 10.63
CA LEU A 35 -10.48 3.43 11.71
C LEU A 35 -10.83 4.05 13.08
N ALA A 36 -10.27 5.23 13.38
CA ALA A 36 -10.56 5.95 14.62
C ALA A 36 -12.03 6.41 14.69
N GLN A 37 -12.60 6.82 13.56
CA GLN A 37 -14.01 7.21 13.46
C GLN A 37 -14.96 6.03 13.69
N ILE A 38 -14.72 4.88 13.05
CA ILE A 38 -15.58 3.69 13.20
C ILE A 38 -15.56 3.14 14.64
N SER A 39 -14.47 3.37 15.36
CA SER A 39 -14.29 2.93 16.75
C SER A 39 -14.64 4.00 17.79
N ASP A 40 -15.24 5.12 17.38
CA ASP A 40 -15.57 6.27 18.23
C ASP A 40 -14.39 6.81 19.06
N SER A 41 -13.16 6.63 18.56
CA SER A 41 -11.90 6.91 19.26
C SER A 41 -11.05 7.98 18.59
N ASN A 42 -11.71 9.00 18.03
CA ASN A 42 -11.07 10.09 17.26
C ASN A 42 -9.91 10.80 17.99
N GLY A 43 -9.90 10.80 19.33
CA GLY A 43 -8.83 11.38 20.13
C GLY A 43 -7.52 10.57 20.20
N GLN A 44 -7.48 9.36 19.63
CA GLN A 44 -6.40 8.38 19.87
C GLN A 44 -5.73 7.88 18.57
N LEU A 45 -5.66 8.72 17.54
CA LEU A 45 -5.00 8.43 16.25
C LEU A 45 -3.58 7.85 16.40
N TYR A 46 -2.82 8.33 17.39
CA TYR A 46 -1.46 7.88 17.65
C TYR A 46 -1.37 6.39 18.01
N ILE A 47 -2.39 5.83 18.68
CA ILE A 47 -2.41 4.42 19.08
C ILE A 47 -2.54 3.55 17.83
N TYR A 48 -3.44 3.90 16.91
CA TYR A 48 -3.61 3.22 15.63
C TYR A 48 -2.35 3.27 14.79
N GLN A 49 -1.72 4.44 14.67
CA GLN A 49 -0.49 4.60 13.91
C GLN A 49 0.64 3.73 14.47
N ARG A 50 0.82 3.71 15.80
CA ARG A 50 1.80 2.83 16.44
C ARG A 50 1.50 1.36 16.24
N ALA A 51 0.23 0.95 16.37
CA ALA A 51 -0.17 -0.44 16.18
C ALA A 51 0.17 -0.93 14.76
N ILE A 52 -0.08 -0.09 13.74
CA ILE A 52 0.28 -0.38 12.34
C ILE A 52 1.79 -0.45 12.16
N VAL A 53 2.56 0.48 12.73
CA VAL A 53 4.03 0.45 12.63
C VAL A 53 4.59 -0.82 13.27
N ILE A 54 4.09 -1.17 14.46
CA ILE A 54 4.51 -2.37 15.19
C ILE A 54 4.15 -3.64 14.40
N SER A 55 2.96 -3.70 13.79
CA SER A 55 2.54 -4.87 13.01
C SER A 55 3.39 -5.05 11.74
N VAL A 56 3.74 -3.96 11.05
CA VAL A 56 4.65 -4.01 9.88
C VAL A 56 6.03 -4.50 10.29
N ILE A 57 6.59 -4.00 11.39
CA ILE A 57 7.89 -4.45 11.90
C ILE A 57 7.84 -5.94 12.29
N LEU A 58 6.82 -6.37 13.01
CA LEU A 58 6.66 -7.78 13.39
C LEU A 58 6.52 -8.69 12.17
N THR A 59 5.67 -8.33 11.22
CA THR A 59 5.41 -9.15 10.03
C THR A 59 6.66 -9.25 9.15
N THR A 60 7.36 -8.14 8.95
CA THR A 60 8.63 -8.14 8.21
C THR A 60 9.70 -8.98 8.90
N LEU A 61 9.79 -8.98 10.23
CA LEU A 61 10.71 -9.87 10.96
C LEU A 61 10.32 -11.34 10.81
N ILE A 62 9.03 -11.67 10.94
CA ILE A 62 8.53 -13.05 10.77
C ILE A 62 8.88 -13.58 9.38
N GLU A 63 8.64 -12.77 8.35
CA GLU A 63 8.96 -13.12 6.96
C GLU A 63 10.47 -13.23 6.72
N PHE A 64 11.25 -12.27 7.25
CA PHE A 64 12.71 -12.26 7.13
C PHE A 64 13.38 -13.48 7.77
N PHE A 65 12.91 -13.90 8.94
CA PHE A 65 13.41 -15.10 9.62
C PHE A 65 12.76 -16.40 9.12
N GLN A 66 11.86 -16.33 8.14
CA GLN A 66 11.11 -17.47 7.61
C GLN A 66 10.44 -18.29 8.72
N ILE A 67 9.92 -17.61 9.75
CA ILE A 67 9.29 -18.27 10.89
C ILE A 67 7.96 -18.87 10.41
N SER A 68 7.89 -20.19 10.34
CA SER A 68 6.65 -20.91 10.05
C SER A 68 5.78 -20.98 11.30
N LEU A 69 4.66 -20.26 11.28
CA LEU A 69 3.65 -20.32 12.32
C LEU A 69 2.67 -21.46 11.99
N TYR A 70 2.73 -22.53 12.78
CA TYR A 70 1.72 -23.59 12.73
C TYR A 70 0.49 -23.15 13.51
N VAL A 71 -0.49 -22.59 12.79
CA VAL A 71 -1.73 -22.09 13.39
C VAL A 71 -2.85 -23.11 13.19
N ASN A 72 -3.60 -23.40 14.27
CA ASN A 72 -4.76 -24.29 14.20
C ASN A 72 -5.88 -23.67 13.33
N MET A 73 -6.67 -24.50 12.65
CA MET A 73 -7.74 -24.09 11.73
C MET A 73 -8.75 -23.12 12.35
N LEU A 74 -9.00 -23.25 13.66
CA LEU A 74 -9.88 -22.34 14.40
C LEU A 74 -9.37 -20.89 14.44
N PHE A 75 -8.06 -20.67 14.44
CA PHE A 75 -7.47 -19.32 14.41
C PHE A 75 -7.50 -18.68 13.03
N LEU A 76 -7.63 -19.46 11.95
CA LEU A 76 -7.79 -18.90 10.61
C LEU A 76 -9.12 -18.17 10.43
N ILE A 77 -10.16 -18.55 11.17
CA ILE A 77 -11.48 -17.93 11.12
C ILE A 77 -11.43 -16.43 11.47
N PRO A 78 -10.94 -16.02 12.66
CA PRO A 78 -10.84 -14.60 12.99
C PRO A 78 -9.85 -13.86 12.06
N ILE A 79 -8.74 -14.48 11.67
CA ILE A 79 -7.77 -13.88 10.73
C ILE A 79 -8.45 -13.55 9.39
N GLY A 80 -9.27 -14.47 8.88
CA GLY A 80 -10.03 -14.27 7.63
C GLY A 80 -11.03 -13.13 7.75
N ILE A 81 -11.74 -13.02 8.88
CA ILE A 81 -12.67 -11.92 9.14
C ILE A 81 -11.94 -10.57 9.18
N PHE A 82 -10.83 -10.47 9.91
CA PHE A 82 -10.04 -9.24 9.98
C PHE A 82 -9.44 -8.87 8.62
N THR A 83 -8.97 -9.85 7.85
CA THR A 83 -8.45 -9.62 6.49
C THR A 83 -9.55 -9.12 5.56
N GLY A 84 -10.74 -9.73 5.62
CA GLY A 84 -11.90 -9.28 4.85
C GLY A 84 -12.34 -7.87 5.23
N ALA A 85 -12.37 -7.56 6.52
CA ALA A 85 -12.67 -6.21 7.02
C ALA A 85 -11.63 -5.18 6.52
N PHE A 86 -10.34 -5.53 6.56
CA PHE A 86 -9.27 -4.67 6.06
C PHE A 86 -9.39 -4.40 4.56
N ILE A 87 -9.65 -5.43 3.75
CA ILE A 87 -9.87 -5.29 2.30
C ILE A 87 -11.13 -4.43 2.04
N GLY A 88 -12.20 -4.64 2.80
CA GLY A 88 -13.43 -3.84 2.71
C GLY A 88 -13.19 -2.36 3.02
N LEU A 89 -12.37 -2.04 4.02
CA LEU A 89 -11.99 -0.67 4.35
C LEU A 89 -11.20 -0.01 3.22
N ILE A 90 -10.22 -0.71 2.63
CA ILE A 90 -9.48 -0.20 1.47
C ILE A 90 -10.42 0.03 0.29
N ALA A 91 -11.32 -0.91 -0.01
CA ALA A 91 -12.26 -0.78 -1.10
C ALA A 91 -13.20 0.44 -0.92
N SER A 92 -13.70 0.65 0.30
CA SER A 92 -14.54 1.81 0.63
C SER A 92 -13.76 3.13 0.54
N ALA A 93 -12.53 3.17 1.04
CA ALA A 93 -11.67 4.35 0.94
C ALA A 93 -11.33 4.69 -0.51
N LEU A 94 -11.03 3.67 -1.33
CA LEU A 94 -10.78 3.87 -2.75
C LEU A 94 -12.03 4.43 -3.45
N ALA A 95 -13.22 3.90 -3.14
CA ALA A 95 -14.48 4.39 -3.72
C ALA A 95 -14.75 5.86 -3.38
N GLU A 96 -14.42 6.30 -2.16
CA GLU A 96 -14.54 7.71 -1.78
C GLU A 96 -13.58 8.60 -2.55
N VAL A 97 -12.29 8.23 -2.64
CA VAL A 97 -11.29 8.99 -3.39
C VAL A 97 -11.64 9.04 -4.89
N LEU A 98 -12.11 7.93 -5.46
CA LEU A 98 -12.55 7.87 -6.85
C LEU A 98 -13.75 8.78 -7.10
N ASN A 99 -14.67 8.92 -6.13
CA ASN A 99 -15.82 9.80 -6.24
C ASN A 99 -15.43 11.30 -6.18
N VAL A 100 -14.25 11.63 -5.64
CA VAL A 100 -13.73 13.01 -5.63
C VAL A 100 -13.18 13.44 -6.99
N ILE A 101 -12.67 12.51 -7.81
CA ILE A 101 -12.13 12.81 -9.15
C ILE A 101 -13.13 13.55 -10.05
N PRO A 102 -14.38 13.09 -10.25
CA PRO A 102 -15.36 13.80 -11.08
C PRO A 102 -15.80 15.14 -10.45
N VAL A 103 -15.78 15.26 -9.12
CA VAL A 103 -16.06 16.54 -8.45
C VAL A 103 -14.96 17.56 -8.78
N LEU A 104 -13.70 17.13 -8.78
CA LEU A 104 -12.55 17.97 -9.12
C LEU A 104 -12.57 18.36 -10.60
N GLU A 105 -12.89 17.42 -11.49
CA GLU A 105 -13.04 17.67 -12.94
C GLU A 105 -14.07 18.78 -13.22
N ASN A 106 -15.24 18.68 -12.60
CA ASN A 106 -16.31 19.67 -12.77
C ASN A 106 -15.95 21.03 -12.17
N LYS A 107 -15.23 21.07 -11.04
CA LYS A 107 -14.76 22.33 -10.43
C LYS A 107 -13.67 23.02 -11.24
N LEU A 108 -12.75 22.27 -11.83
CA LEU A 108 -11.65 22.82 -12.62
C LEU A 108 -12.02 23.04 -14.10
N LYS A 109 -13.24 22.68 -14.51
CA LYS A 109 -13.70 22.70 -15.92
C LYS A 109 -12.78 21.94 -16.87
N LEU A 110 -12.12 20.88 -16.38
CA LEU A 110 -11.12 20.09 -17.10
C LEU A 110 -11.74 18.93 -17.90
N LYS A 111 -13.00 19.05 -18.34
CA LYS A 111 -13.74 17.99 -19.04
C LYS A 111 -12.99 17.39 -20.23
N GLU A 112 -12.18 18.20 -20.91
CA GLU A 112 -11.42 17.76 -22.10
C GLU A 112 -9.98 17.31 -21.76
N LEU A 113 -9.42 17.66 -20.60
CA LEU A 113 -8.04 17.34 -20.26
C LEU A 113 -7.85 15.96 -19.63
N LEU A 114 -8.89 15.29 -19.13
CA LEU A 114 -8.77 13.96 -18.49
C LEU A 114 -8.28 12.86 -19.45
N GLN A 115 -8.40 13.07 -20.76
CA GLN A 115 -7.87 12.13 -21.75
C GLN A 115 -6.34 12.01 -21.66
N ILE A 116 -5.65 13.13 -21.37
CA ILE A 116 -4.19 13.19 -21.39
C ILE A 116 -3.57 12.39 -20.22
N PRO A 117 -3.97 12.57 -18.94
CA PRO A 117 -3.46 11.76 -17.84
C PRO A 117 -3.74 10.27 -18.01
N VAL A 118 -4.95 9.91 -18.46
CA VAL A 118 -5.33 8.50 -18.67
C VAL A 118 -4.48 7.86 -19.77
N LEU A 119 -4.23 8.58 -20.87
CA LEU A 119 -3.34 8.13 -21.94
C LEU A 119 -1.89 8.02 -21.47
N CYS A 120 -1.39 8.97 -20.67
CA CYS A 120 -0.04 8.90 -20.09
C CYS A 120 0.11 7.68 -19.17
N ILE A 121 -0.88 7.40 -18.32
CA ILE A 121 -0.88 6.23 -17.43
C ILE A 121 -0.93 4.93 -18.24
N SER A 122 -1.77 4.86 -19.27
CA SER A 122 -1.88 3.66 -20.10
C SER A 122 -0.61 3.38 -20.89
N LEU A 123 -0.01 4.42 -21.51
CA LEU A 123 1.27 4.30 -22.21
C LEU A 123 2.39 3.90 -21.26
N GLY A 124 2.47 4.47 -20.07
CA GLY A 124 3.44 4.07 -19.05
C GLY A 124 3.31 2.60 -18.67
N LYS A 125 2.09 2.09 -18.49
CA LYS A 125 1.84 0.66 -18.22
C LYS A 125 2.23 -0.23 -19.40
N VAL A 126 1.91 0.17 -20.63
CA VAL A 126 2.27 -0.57 -21.85
C VAL A 126 3.78 -0.67 -21.99
N ILE A 127 4.49 0.47 -21.86
CA ILE A 127 5.96 0.52 -21.93
C ILE A 127 6.58 -0.34 -20.82
N GLY A 128 6.10 -0.22 -19.58
CA GLY A 128 6.56 -1.04 -18.47
C GLY A 128 6.39 -2.54 -18.71
N SER A 129 5.23 -2.95 -19.24
CA SER A 129 4.96 -4.35 -19.60
C SER A 129 5.83 -4.84 -20.74
N LEU A 130 6.11 -4.00 -21.74
CA LEU A 130 7.01 -4.33 -22.85
C LEU A 130 8.45 -4.52 -22.37
N ILE A 131 8.93 -3.66 -21.47
CA ILE A 131 10.27 -3.77 -20.87
C ILE A 131 10.38 -5.06 -20.05
N ASP A 132 9.37 -5.35 -19.23
CA ASP A 132 9.34 -6.58 -18.42
C ASP A 132 9.41 -7.83 -19.30
N TRP A 133 8.61 -7.86 -20.38
CA TRP A 133 8.55 -8.99 -21.30
C TRP A 133 9.82 -9.16 -22.16
N LEU A 134 10.33 -8.08 -22.76
CA LEU A 134 11.47 -8.14 -23.70
C LEU A 134 12.83 -8.26 -22.99
N ILE A 135 13.00 -7.58 -21.86
CA ILE A 135 14.31 -7.43 -21.21
C ILE A 135 14.39 -8.32 -19.98
N LEU A 136 13.47 -8.17 -19.01
CA LEU A 136 13.62 -8.87 -17.73
C LEU A 136 13.37 -10.38 -17.84
N ASN A 137 12.29 -10.77 -18.51
CA ASN A 137 11.89 -12.18 -18.56
C ASN A 137 12.80 -13.03 -19.45
N ASN A 138 13.52 -12.44 -20.40
CA ASN A 138 14.47 -13.13 -21.27
C ASN A 138 15.89 -13.28 -20.65
N ILE A 139 16.13 -12.68 -19.47
CA ILE A 139 17.42 -12.72 -18.75
C ILE A 139 17.40 -13.74 -17.58
N ARG A 140 16.24 -14.34 -17.27
CA ARG A 140 16.10 -15.47 -16.34
C ARG A 140 16.08 -16.79 -17.08
#